data_AF-A0A1H9XSM8-F1
#
_entry.id   AF-A0A1H9XSM8-F1
#
_cell.length_a   1.000
_cell.length_b   1.000
_cell.length_c   1.000
_cell.angle_alpha   90.00
_cell.angle_beta   90.00
_cell.angle_gamma   90.00
#
_symmetry.space_group_name_H-M   'P 1'
#
loop_
_entity.id
_entity.type
_entity.pdbx_description
1 polymer ?
#
loop_
_entity_poly.entity_id
_entity_poly.type
_entity_poly.pdbx_seq_one_letter_code
_entity_poly.pdbx_strand_id
1 'polypeptide(L)'
;MSGTPPTDHLPTAEDVGWLPVDELSAVGAARREVTGLAERLAFAPTRVAEVALAVTELATNLAKHAEQGVLLLRVLRTADRAEVEIASIDRGPGMADPGLAFQDGHSTTGTLGIGLGAISRLSDAYAIRSSVGRGTILTARFGPEQSRRPTPVGFDTAVGVTRPMGGEEICGDGYAIRRQDNRLLLMLCDGSGHGPLAALASQAAVRTFLDIDWTTSEDAVRLLHGGMSGTRGGAVAVADLDPSAGVVRYAGVGNIAGTVVTERKRGMVSLPGIAGYQARTIRRFDYELPDDAVVVLHSDGINERWTVDPLERWTADPLVIALDLLREAGGRRDDASVVVAKAGGR
;
A
#
# COMPACT_ATOMS: atom_id res chain seq x y z
N MET A 1 9.49 14.09 34.77
CA MET A 1 9.04 12.80 34.18
C MET A 1 8.55 13.12 32.78
N SER A 2 9.42 12.98 31.78
CA SER A 2 9.09 13.23 30.38
C SER A 2 8.26 12.05 29.88
N GLY A 3 6.96 12.27 29.66
CA GLY A 3 6.16 11.32 28.91
C GLY A 3 6.64 11.33 27.46
N THR A 4 7.13 10.19 26.98
CA THR A 4 7.34 9.96 25.55
C THR A 4 5.99 10.17 24.86
N PRO A 5 5.88 11.02 23.82
CA PRO A 5 4.64 11.12 23.06
C PRO A 5 4.28 9.74 22.50
N PRO A 6 2.98 9.39 22.39
CA PRO A 6 2.59 8.12 21.81
C PRO A 6 3.15 8.02 20.39
N THR A 7 3.94 6.99 20.12
CA THR A 7 4.28 6.64 18.74
C THR A 7 3.03 6.06 18.09
N ASP A 8 2.40 6.83 17.23
CA ASP A 8 1.30 6.35 16.41
C ASP A 8 1.88 5.51 15.27
N HIS A 9 1.44 4.26 15.16
CA HIS A 9 1.67 3.49 13.96
C HIS A 9 0.60 3.88 12.94
N LEU A 10 1.00 4.05 11.68
CA LEU A 10 0.02 4.06 10.61
C LEU A 10 -0.57 2.65 10.50
N PRO A 11 -1.82 2.52 10.01
CA PRO A 11 -2.50 1.24 10.03
C PRO A 11 -1.71 0.14 9.33
N THR A 12 -1.59 -1.01 9.99
CA THR A 12 -1.09 -2.23 9.35
C THR A 12 -2.22 -2.89 8.57
N ALA A 13 -1.88 -3.45 7.41
CA ALA A 13 -2.83 -4.21 6.62
C ALA A 13 -2.96 -5.65 7.14
N GLU A 14 -4.20 -6.09 7.34
CA GLU A 14 -4.59 -7.45 7.71
C GLU A 14 -5.61 -7.99 6.70
N ASP A 15 -5.85 -9.31 6.71
CA ASP A 15 -6.85 -9.97 5.85
C ASP A 15 -6.76 -9.52 4.37
N VAL A 16 -5.55 -9.50 3.81
CA VAL A 16 -5.27 -8.98 2.47
C VAL A 16 -5.67 -10.00 1.40
N GLY A 17 -6.70 -9.67 0.61
CA GLY A 17 -7.18 -10.45 -0.51
C GLY A 17 -6.91 -9.78 -1.86
N TRP A 18 -6.41 -10.54 -2.82
CA TRP A 18 -6.22 -10.12 -4.22
C TRP A 18 -7.08 -11.00 -5.14
N LEU A 19 -8.13 -10.42 -5.70
CA LEU A 19 -9.13 -11.11 -6.49
C LEU A 19 -9.06 -10.71 -7.97
N PRO A 20 -8.63 -11.59 -8.88
CA PRO A 20 -8.80 -11.38 -10.31
C PRO A 20 -10.29 -11.24 -10.66
N VAL A 21 -10.62 -10.28 -11.51
CA VAL A 21 -11.99 -10.02 -11.96
C VAL A 21 -12.01 -10.03 -13.50
N ASP A 22 -11.94 -11.24 -14.05
CA ASP A 22 -11.92 -11.46 -15.51
C ASP A 22 -13.32 -11.67 -16.09
N GLU A 23 -14.30 -12.05 -15.26
CA GLU A 23 -15.67 -12.35 -15.67
C GLU A 23 -16.70 -11.89 -14.63
N LEU A 24 -17.96 -11.73 -15.05
CA LEU A 24 -19.07 -11.33 -14.17
C LEU A 24 -19.33 -12.33 -13.02
N SER A 25 -18.90 -13.59 -13.16
CA SER A 25 -19.00 -14.60 -12.11
C SER A 25 -18.17 -14.24 -10.86
N ALA A 26 -17.06 -13.50 -11.03
CA ALA A 26 -16.17 -13.06 -9.95
C ALA A 26 -16.81 -11.98 -9.05
N VAL A 27 -17.80 -11.22 -9.56
CA VAL A 27 -18.51 -10.18 -8.79
C VAL A 27 -19.14 -10.76 -7.52
N GLY A 28 -19.73 -11.95 -7.61
CA GLY A 28 -20.34 -12.61 -6.47
C GLY A 28 -19.32 -13.04 -5.41
N ALA A 29 -18.11 -13.42 -5.83
CA ALA A 29 -17.01 -13.79 -4.92
C ALA A 29 -16.49 -12.56 -4.17
N ALA A 30 -16.17 -11.48 -4.90
CA ALA A 30 -15.71 -10.22 -4.31
C ALA A 30 -16.71 -9.65 -3.29
N ARG A 31 -18.02 -9.70 -3.62
CA ARG A 31 -19.07 -9.27 -2.69
C ARG A 31 -19.09 -10.11 -1.41
N ARG A 32 -18.98 -11.44 -1.52
CA ARG A 32 -18.97 -12.32 -0.33
C ARG A 32 -17.75 -12.06 0.55
N GLU A 33 -16.59 -11.87 -0.05
CA GLU A 33 -15.33 -11.63 0.67
C GLU A 33 -15.39 -10.31 1.45
N VAL A 34 -15.80 -9.21 0.80
CA VAL A 34 -15.89 -7.92 1.49
C VAL A 34 -16.98 -7.88 2.56
N THR A 35 -18.11 -8.56 2.34
CA THR A 35 -19.15 -8.73 3.36
C THR A 35 -18.59 -9.46 4.58
N GLY A 36 -17.86 -10.56 4.36
CA GLY A 36 -17.22 -11.29 5.44
C GLY A 36 -16.18 -10.47 6.20
N LEU A 37 -15.42 -9.60 5.53
CA LEU A 37 -14.49 -8.66 6.19
C LEU A 37 -15.26 -7.67 7.07
N ALA A 38 -16.26 -6.98 6.52
CA ALA A 38 -17.03 -5.97 7.24
C ALA A 38 -17.80 -6.56 8.45
N GLU A 39 -18.35 -7.77 8.31
CA GLU A 39 -19.03 -8.48 9.41
C GLU A 39 -18.06 -8.86 10.54
N ARG A 40 -16.84 -9.34 10.20
CA ARG A 40 -15.80 -9.61 11.21
C ARG A 40 -15.36 -8.36 11.97
N LEU A 41 -15.45 -7.19 11.34
CA LEU A 41 -15.22 -5.89 11.96
C LEU A 41 -16.45 -5.34 12.71
N ALA A 42 -17.53 -6.11 12.81
CA ALA A 42 -18.78 -5.73 13.47
C ALA A 42 -19.45 -4.46 12.89
N PHE A 43 -19.31 -4.24 11.57
CA PHE A 43 -20.03 -3.16 10.89
C PHE A 43 -21.54 -3.39 11.00
N ALA A 44 -22.32 -2.30 11.10
CA ALA A 44 -23.77 -2.40 11.09
C ALA A 44 -24.28 -3.01 9.77
N PRO A 45 -25.41 -3.75 9.75
CA PRO A 45 -25.92 -4.40 8.53
C PRO A 45 -26.11 -3.45 7.34
N THR A 46 -26.50 -2.20 7.62
CA THR A 46 -26.60 -1.14 6.60
C THR A 46 -25.23 -0.81 6.00
N ARG A 47 -24.20 -0.65 6.84
CA ARG A 47 -22.83 -0.36 6.40
C ARG A 47 -22.24 -1.52 5.61
N VAL A 48 -22.49 -2.77 6.04
CA VAL A 48 -22.11 -3.98 5.28
C VAL A 48 -22.72 -3.96 3.87
N ALA A 49 -24.01 -3.59 3.74
CA ALA A 49 -24.67 -3.50 2.45
C ALA A 49 -24.09 -2.39 1.55
N GLU A 50 -23.69 -1.26 2.12
CA GLU A 50 -23.04 -0.16 1.39
C GLU A 50 -21.68 -0.57 0.83
N VAL A 51 -20.84 -1.21 1.65
CA VAL A 51 -19.53 -1.74 1.23
C VAL A 51 -19.72 -2.80 0.13
N ALA A 52 -20.68 -3.71 0.30
CA ALA A 52 -21.00 -4.73 -0.69
C ALA A 52 -21.48 -4.14 -2.02
N LEU A 53 -22.26 -3.05 -1.98
CA LEU A 53 -22.68 -2.33 -3.19
C LEU A 53 -21.47 -1.71 -3.90
N ALA A 54 -20.60 -1.00 -3.17
CA ALA A 54 -19.39 -0.40 -3.75
C ALA A 54 -18.49 -1.44 -4.44
N VAL A 55 -18.23 -2.58 -3.79
CA VAL A 55 -17.44 -3.68 -4.40
C VAL A 55 -18.16 -4.29 -5.60
N THR A 56 -19.49 -4.40 -5.57
CA THR A 56 -20.26 -4.92 -6.71
C THR A 56 -20.10 -4.02 -7.93
N GLU A 57 -20.18 -2.70 -7.76
CA GLU A 57 -19.97 -1.72 -8.83
C GLU A 57 -18.54 -1.77 -9.36
N LEU A 58 -17.53 -1.80 -8.48
CA LEU A 58 -16.12 -1.90 -8.87
C LEU A 58 -15.84 -3.19 -9.64
N ALA A 59 -16.28 -4.34 -9.13
CA ALA A 59 -16.09 -5.63 -9.78
C ALA A 59 -16.81 -5.70 -11.13
N THR A 60 -18.01 -5.14 -11.22
CA THR A 60 -18.78 -5.10 -12.47
C THR A 60 -18.09 -4.24 -13.51
N ASN A 61 -17.51 -3.10 -13.11
CA ASN A 61 -16.75 -2.23 -14.00
C ASN A 61 -15.49 -2.94 -14.53
N LEU A 62 -14.76 -3.65 -13.66
CA LEU A 62 -13.62 -4.46 -14.08
C LEU A 62 -14.05 -5.51 -15.11
N ALA A 63 -15.05 -6.34 -14.78
CA ALA A 63 -15.51 -7.42 -15.66
C ALA A 63 -16.05 -6.94 -17.03
N LYS A 64 -16.55 -5.70 -17.13
CA LYS A 64 -17.12 -5.15 -18.37
C LYS A 64 -16.12 -4.37 -19.21
N HIS A 65 -15.13 -3.73 -18.59
CA HIS A 65 -14.32 -2.69 -19.23
C HIS A 65 -12.82 -2.94 -19.17
N ALA A 66 -12.34 -3.76 -18.23
CA ALA A 66 -10.92 -4.09 -18.13
C ALA A 66 -10.54 -5.18 -19.14
N GLU A 67 -9.33 -5.11 -19.68
CA GLU A 67 -8.71 -6.26 -20.34
C GLU A 67 -8.14 -7.23 -19.29
N GLN A 68 -7.61 -6.67 -18.20
CA GLN A 68 -7.17 -7.38 -16.99
C GLN A 68 -7.52 -6.53 -15.78
N GLY A 69 -8.28 -7.09 -14.83
CA GLY A 69 -8.75 -6.39 -13.64
C GLY A 69 -8.48 -7.16 -12.37
N VAL A 70 -8.11 -6.46 -11.30
CA VAL A 70 -7.95 -7.06 -9.97
C VAL A 70 -8.54 -6.16 -8.90
N LEU A 71 -9.14 -6.77 -7.89
CA LEU A 71 -9.55 -6.13 -6.64
C LEU A 71 -8.57 -6.47 -5.52
N LEU A 72 -8.09 -5.44 -4.83
CA LEU A 72 -7.49 -5.54 -3.52
C LEU A 72 -8.59 -5.28 -2.49
N LEU A 73 -8.77 -6.21 -1.55
CA LEU A 73 -9.61 -6.06 -0.36
C LEU A 73 -8.70 -6.24 0.85
N ARG A 74 -8.74 -5.33 1.82
CA ARG A 74 -7.96 -5.51 3.06
C ARG A 74 -8.58 -4.78 4.24
N VAL A 75 -8.17 -5.18 5.43
CA VAL A 75 -8.46 -4.46 6.67
C VAL A 75 -7.28 -3.56 6.99
N LEU A 76 -7.54 -2.29 7.25
CA LEU A 76 -6.58 -1.36 7.83
C LEU A 76 -6.88 -1.24 9.32
N ARG A 77 -5.91 -1.58 10.17
CA ARG A 77 -6.09 -1.57 11.62
C ARG A 77 -5.11 -0.64 12.31
N THR A 78 -5.64 0.19 13.20
CA THR A 78 -4.92 0.97 14.20
C THR A 78 -5.32 0.49 15.60
N ALA A 79 -4.77 1.09 16.66
CA ALA A 79 -5.10 0.73 18.04
C ALA A 79 -6.59 0.89 18.38
N ASP A 80 -7.28 1.87 17.80
CA ASP A 80 -8.67 2.23 18.12
C ASP A 80 -9.65 2.06 16.96
N ARG A 81 -9.17 1.85 15.73
CA ARG A 81 -10.02 1.77 14.53
C ARG A 81 -9.64 0.61 13.62
N ALA A 82 -10.66 0.07 12.94
CA ALA A 82 -10.49 -0.85 11.83
C ALA A 82 -11.40 -0.41 10.68
N GLU A 83 -10.83 -0.36 9.49
CA GLU A 83 -11.49 0.08 8.26
C GLU A 83 -11.32 -0.99 7.18
N VAL A 84 -12.29 -1.07 6.26
CA VAL A 84 -12.16 -1.84 5.02
C VAL A 84 -11.61 -0.92 3.95
N GLU A 85 -10.46 -1.28 3.37
CA GLU A 85 -9.91 -0.62 2.19
C GLU A 85 -10.05 -1.51 0.97
N ILE A 86 -10.58 -0.92 -0.10
CA ILE A 86 -10.82 -1.55 -1.39
C ILE A 86 -10.03 -0.79 -2.43
N ALA A 87 -9.40 -1.51 -3.37
CA ALA A 87 -8.90 -0.89 -4.59
C ALA A 87 -9.21 -1.75 -5.81
N SER A 88 -9.70 -1.12 -6.88
CA SER A 88 -9.80 -1.72 -8.21
C SER A 88 -8.64 -1.23 -9.07
N ILE A 89 -7.92 -2.16 -9.68
CA ILE A 89 -6.80 -1.88 -10.57
C ILE A 89 -7.05 -2.59 -11.89
N ASP A 90 -7.08 -1.84 -12.99
CA ASP A 90 -7.21 -2.42 -14.33
C ASP A 90 -6.09 -2.00 -15.29
N ARG A 91 -5.91 -2.84 -16.31
CA ARG A 91 -5.36 -2.47 -17.62
C ARG A 91 -6.51 -2.48 -18.61
N GLY A 92 -6.96 -1.30 -19.01
CA GLY A 92 -8.11 -1.11 -19.88
C GLY A 92 -8.00 0.21 -20.63
N PRO A 93 -9.08 0.66 -21.30
CA PRO A 93 -9.04 1.86 -22.13
C PRO A 93 -8.76 3.14 -21.32
N GLY A 94 -9.03 3.12 -20.01
CA GLY A 94 -8.92 4.30 -19.15
C GLY A 94 -9.90 5.42 -19.50
N MET A 95 -9.81 6.52 -18.78
CA MET A 95 -10.66 7.71 -18.90
C MET A 95 -9.78 8.95 -19.08
N ALA A 96 -10.21 9.87 -19.94
CA ALA A 96 -9.53 11.15 -20.15
C ALA A 96 -9.79 12.13 -19.00
N ASP A 97 -11.02 12.17 -18.50
CA ASP A 97 -11.42 12.99 -17.35
C ASP A 97 -12.22 12.14 -16.37
N PRO A 98 -11.56 11.51 -15.38
CA PRO A 98 -12.25 10.73 -14.36
C PRO A 98 -13.16 11.59 -13.48
N GLY A 99 -12.93 12.91 -13.36
CA GLY A 99 -13.76 13.81 -12.57
C GLY A 99 -15.18 13.96 -13.14
N LEU A 100 -15.32 13.96 -14.47
CA LEU A 100 -16.62 13.94 -15.14
C LEU A 100 -17.40 12.64 -14.88
N ALA A 101 -16.70 11.52 -14.63
CA ALA A 101 -17.35 10.24 -14.36
C ALA A 101 -17.99 10.16 -12.95
N PHE A 102 -17.63 11.08 -12.04
CA PHE A 102 -18.29 11.26 -10.74
C PHE A 102 -19.45 12.26 -10.77
N GLN A 103 -19.56 13.07 -11.82
CA GLN A 103 -20.71 13.96 -12.03
C GLN A 103 -21.85 13.10 -12.58
N ASP A 104 -22.87 12.86 -11.75
CA ASP A 104 -24.00 11.98 -12.06
C ASP A 104 -24.50 12.19 -13.52
N GLY A 105 -24.55 11.11 -14.30
CA GLY A 105 -25.26 11.07 -15.59
C GLY A 105 -24.42 11.02 -16.87
N HIS A 106 -23.09 11.06 -16.82
CA HIS A 106 -22.24 10.79 -18.00
C HIS A 106 -21.66 9.38 -17.94
N SER A 107 -22.32 8.41 -18.60
CA SER A 107 -21.65 7.17 -19.01
C SER A 107 -21.69 7.06 -20.53
N THR A 108 -20.57 6.68 -21.12
CA THR A 108 -20.44 6.42 -22.57
C THR A 108 -21.00 5.05 -22.98
N THR A 109 -21.47 4.25 -22.02
CA THR A 109 -21.87 2.85 -22.25
C THR A 109 -22.91 2.38 -21.23
N GLY A 110 -24.16 2.81 -21.40
CA GLY A 110 -25.38 2.02 -21.09
C GLY A 110 -25.71 1.63 -19.64
N THR A 111 -24.82 1.76 -18.68
CA THR A 111 -25.15 1.72 -17.24
C THR A 111 -25.06 3.15 -16.74
N LEU A 112 -26.15 3.67 -16.18
CA LEU A 112 -26.22 5.00 -15.60
C LEU A 112 -24.91 5.33 -14.87
N GLY A 113 -24.34 6.53 -15.07
CA GLY A 113 -23.15 7.06 -14.40
C GLY A 113 -23.29 7.21 -12.87
N ILE A 114 -24.04 6.30 -12.25
CA ILE A 114 -24.37 6.15 -10.83
C ILE A 114 -23.28 5.36 -10.11
N GLY A 115 -22.57 4.43 -10.78
CA GLY A 115 -21.64 3.51 -10.10
C GLY A 115 -20.47 4.20 -9.41
N LEU A 116 -19.73 5.06 -10.12
CA LEU A 116 -18.61 5.82 -9.55
C LEU A 116 -19.09 6.90 -8.56
N GLY A 117 -20.19 7.58 -8.88
CA GLY A 117 -20.85 8.52 -7.96
C GLY A 117 -21.31 7.85 -6.66
N ALA A 118 -21.81 6.61 -6.73
CA ALA A 118 -22.21 5.83 -5.55
C ALA A 118 -21.00 5.50 -4.68
N ILE A 119 -19.87 5.07 -5.27
CA ILE A 119 -18.65 4.80 -4.50
C ILE A 119 -18.18 6.06 -3.79
N SER A 120 -18.18 7.22 -4.46
CA SER A 120 -17.83 8.50 -3.81
C SER A 120 -18.77 8.88 -2.68
N ARG A 121 -20.08 8.59 -2.80
CA ARG A 121 -21.07 8.93 -1.76
C ARG A 121 -21.03 7.97 -0.56
N LEU A 122 -20.74 6.70 -0.79
CA LEU A 122 -20.77 5.65 0.22
C LEU A 122 -19.46 5.53 1.00
N SER A 123 -18.33 5.81 0.36
CA SER A 123 -17.00 5.74 1.00
C SER A 123 -16.72 6.91 1.94
N ASP A 124 -15.86 6.69 2.92
CA ASP A 124 -15.33 7.74 3.80
C ASP A 124 -14.17 8.51 3.15
N ALA A 125 -13.39 7.81 2.33
CA ALA A 125 -12.38 8.38 1.48
C ALA A 125 -12.26 7.57 0.18
N TYR A 126 -11.90 8.24 -0.90
CA TYR A 126 -11.63 7.59 -2.17
C TYR A 126 -10.60 8.38 -2.96
N ALA A 127 -9.88 7.69 -3.84
CA ALA A 127 -9.02 8.33 -4.84
C ALA A 127 -9.20 7.62 -6.18
N ILE A 128 -9.03 8.36 -7.27
CA ILE A 128 -9.07 7.82 -8.62
C ILE A 128 -7.87 8.33 -9.43
N ARG A 129 -7.31 7.47 -10.26
CA ARG A 129 -6.42 7.87 -11.33
C ARG A 129 -6.70 7.01 -12.55
N SER A 130 -6.94 7.67 -13.66
CA SER A 130 -7.16 7.01 -14.94
C SER A 130 -6.36 7.73 -16.01
N SER A 131 -5.88 6.99 -16.99
CA SER A 131 -5.22 7.56 -18.15
C SER A 131 -5.57 6.73 -19.37
N VAL A 132 -5.88 7.42 -20.47
CA VAL A 132 -6.26 6.79 -21.74
C VAL A 132 -5.16 5.80 -22.17
N GLY A 133 -5.57 4.55 -22.42
CA GLY A 133 -4.70 3.45 -22.82
C GLY A 133 -3.85 2.83 -21.71
N ARG A 134 -3.98 3.28 -20.45
CA ARG A 134 -3.26 2.69 -19.30
C ARG A 134 -4.17 2.06 -18.24
N GLY A 135 -5.47 2.25 -18.35
CA GLY A 135 -6.46 1.76 -17.39
C GLY A 135 -6.69 2.68 -16.19
N THR A 136 -7.43 2.18 -15.21
CA THR A 136 -7.88 2.92 -14.03
C THR A 136 -7.42 2.28 -12.73
N ILE A 137 -7.12 3.12 -11.74
CA ILE A 137 -6.97 2.75 -10.34
C ILE A 137 -7.99 3.57 -9.56
N LEU A 138 -8.82 2.90 -8.76
CA LEU A 138 -9.77 3.53 -7.87
C LEU A 138 -9.65 2.88 -6.50
N THR A 139 -9.50 3.69 -5.46
CA THR A 139 -9.42 3.26 -4.06
C THR A 139 -10.60 3.80 -3.28
N ALA A 140 -11.07 3.07 -2.27
CA ALA A 140 -12.14 3.48 -1.38
C ALA A 140 -11.94 2.90 0.03
N ARG A 141 -12.21 3.70 1.05
CA ARG A 141 -12.17 3.31 2.47
C ARG A 141 -13.53 3.40 3.12
N PHE A 142 -13.80 2.45 4.01
CA PHE A 142 -15.04 2.36 4.77
C PHE A 142 -14.72 2.03 6.23
N GLY A 143 -15.03 2.95 7.13
CA GLY A 143 -15.10 2.73 8.58
C GLY A 143 -16.46 2.17 9.01
N PRO A 144 -16.57 1.79 10.30
CA PRO A 144 -17.77 1.15 10.87
C PRO A 144 -19.01 2.05 10.86
N GLU A 145 -18.80 3.36 10.95
CA GLU A 145 -19.83 4.38 10.80
C GLU A 145 -19.48 5.27 9.60
N GLN A 146 -20.49 5.69 8.83
CA GLN A 146 -20.27 6.57 7.70
C GLN A 146 -19.91 7.99 8.17
N SER A 147 -18.80 8.50 7.67
CA SER A 147 -18.37 9.88 7.86
C SER A 147 -19.35 10.83 7.18
N ARG A 148 -19.74 11.90 7.88
CA ARG A 148 -20.69 12.91 7.36
C ARG A 148 -20.17 13.68 6.13
N ARG A 149 -18.88 13.59 5.82
CA ARG A 149 -18.24 14.18 4.64
C ARG A 149 -17.15 13.24 4.11
N PRO A 150 -17.35 12.61 2.94
CA PRO A 150 -16.28 11.88 2.25
C PRO A 150 -15.11 12.81 1.95
N THR A 151 -13.87 12.36 2.17
CA THR A 151 -12.67 13.14 1.85
C THR A 151 -12.05 12.62 0.54
N PRO A 152 -11.93 13.44 -0.53
CA PRO A 152 -11.40 13.00 -1.83
C PRO A 152 -9.89 12.66 -1.87
N VAL A 153 -9.19 12.74 -0.74
CA VAL A 153 -7.75 12.49 -0.62
C VAL A 153 -7.50 11.72 0.68
N GLY A 154 -6.71 10.65 0.60
CA GLY A 154 -6.48 9.71 1.70
C GLY A 154 -5.81 10.38 2.90
N PHE A 155 -6.13 9.86 4.09
CA PHE A 155 -5.66 10.38 5.37
C PHE A 155 -4.14 10.27 5.57
N ASP A 156 -3.45 9.47 4.76
CA ASP A 156 -2.10 9.02 5.09
C ASP A 156 -1.04 9.67 4.20
N THR A 157 -0.01 10.23 4.83
CA THR A 157 1.21 10.66 4.15
C THR A 157 2.08 9.47 3.71
N ALA A 158 1.74 8.24 4.12
CA ALA A 158 2.44 7.02 3.73
C ALA A 158 1.55 5.77 3.77
N VAL A 159 1.85 4.80 2.92
CA VAL A 159 1.11 3.52 2.84
C VAL A 159 2.02 2.40 2.36
N GLY A 160 1.73 1.17 2.75
CA GLY A 160 2.34 -0.02 2.15
C GLY A 160 1.30 -0.91 1.47
N VAL A 161 1.73 -1.70 0.49
CA VAL A 161 0.93 -2.71 -0.19
C VAL A 161 1.79 -3.96 -0.36
N THR A 162 1.23 -5.14 -0.10
CA THR A 162 1.83 -6.45 -0.36
C THR A 162 0.92 -7.25 -1.27
N ARG A 163 1.50 -8.07 -2.14
CA ARG A 163 0.79 -8.98 -3.03
C ARG A 163 1.52 -10.33 -3.04
N PRO A 164 0.80 -11.44 -2.78
CA PRO A 164 1.41 -12.76 -2.82
C PRO A 164 1.89 -13.13 -4.23
N MET A 165 2.90 -13.99 -4.29
CA MET A 165 3.29 -14.69 -5.50
C MET A 165 2.07 -15.40 -6.13
N GLY A 166 2.04 -15.49 -7.46
CA GLY A 166 0.98 -16.21 -8.16
C GLY A 166 0.83 -17.66 -7.67
N GLY A 167 -0.36 -17.99 -7.16
CA GLY A 167 -0.68 -19.31 -6.61
C GLY A 167 -0.54 -19.42 -5.09
N GLU A 168 0.02 -18.40 -4.42
CA GLU A 168 0.07 -18.31 -2.96
C GLU A 168 -1.10 -17.46 -2.43
N GLU A 169 -1.58 -17.81 -1.23
CA GLU A 169 -2.57 -17.02 -0.50
C GLU A 169 -1.92 -16.04 0.47
N ILE A 170 -0.69 -16.32 0.90
CA ILE A 170 0.04 -15.54 1.91
C ILE A 170 1.30 -14.95 1.27
N CYS A 171 1.46 -13.64 1.41
CA CYS A 171 2.64 -12.93 0.93
C CYS A 171 3.81 -13.11 1.91
N GLY A 172 4.98 -13.44 1.38
CA GLY A 172 6.25 -13.48 2.10
C GLY A 172 6.77 -12.11 2.54
N ASP A 173 6.31 -11.04 1.91
CA ASP A 173 6.68 -9.66 2.23
C ASP A 173 5.86 -9.08 3.39
N GLY A 174 6.45 -8.12 4.10
CA GLY A 174 5.79 -7.39 5.18
C GLY A 174 6.34 -5.97 5.33
N TYR A 175 5.49 -5.05 5.76
CA TYR A 175 5.88 -3.66 6.00
C TYR A 175 5.29 -3.16 7.31
N ALA A 176 5.88 -2.09 7.84
CA ALA A 176 5.32 -1.33 8.95
C ALA A 176 5.72 0.13 8.83
N ILE A 177 4.86 1.03 9.30
CA ILE A 177 5.10 2.46 9.27
C ILE A 177 4.78 3.06 10.62
N ARG A 178 5.73 3.81 11.17
CA ARG A 178 5.56 4.54 12.43
C ARG A 178 5.68 6.03 12.18
N ARG A 179 4.91 6.81 12.93
CA ARG A 179 4.92 8.26 12.90
C ARG A 179 5.30 8.80 14.28
N GLN A 180 6.17 9.79 14.28
CA GLN A 180 6.45 10.64 15.44
C GLN A 180 6.50 12.08 14.95
N ASP A 181 5.54 12.90 15.35
CA ASP A 181 5.35 14.26 14.86
C ASP A 181 5.19 14.30 13.33
N ASN A 182 6.12 14.95 12.61
CA ASN A 182 6.19 14.99 11.15
C ASN A 182 7.21 13.99 10.56
N ARG A 183 7.82 13.15 11.40
CA ARG A 183 8.78 12.13 10.96
C ARG A 183 8.07 10.81 10.71
N LEU A 184 8.54 10.10 9.70
CA LEU A 184 8.04 8.78 9.35
C LEU A 184 9.21 7.80 9.39
N LEU A 185 9.00 6.67 10.06
CA LEU A 185 9.91 5.53 10.02
C LEU A 185 9.22 4.42 9.23
N LEU A 186 9.76 4.13 8.05
CA LEU A 186 9.25 3.10 7.15
C LEU A 186 10.11 1.85 7.29
N MET A 187 9.48 0.68 7.32
CA MET A 187 10.15 -0.61 7.22
C MET A 187 9.51 -1.44 6.13
N LEU A 188 10.35 -2.07 5.31
CA LEU A 188 9.96 -3.10 4.36
C LEU A 188 10.86 -4.32 4.53
N CYS A 189 10.25 -5.50 4.54
CA CYS A 189 10.92 -6.79 4.65
C CYS A 189 10.39 -7.73 3.57
N ASP A 190 11.32 -8.39 2.89
CA ASP A 190 11.09 -9.50 1.97
C ASP A 190 11.64 -10.77 2.66
N GLY A 191 10.72 -11.63 3.12
CA GLY A 191 11.06 -12.86 3.81
C GLY A 191 11.59 -13.89 2.81
N SER A 192 12.71 -14.55 3.12
CA SER A 192 13.35 -15.44 2.14
C SER A 192 12.46 -16.60 1.68
N GLY A 193 12.17 -16.61 0.36
CA GLY A 193 11.29 -17.58 -0.30
C GLY A 193 9.89 -16.99 -0.52
N HIS A 194 8.86 -17.83 -0.54
CA HIS A 194 7.46 -17.41 -0.64
C HIS A 194 6.57 -18.20 0.32
N GLY A 195 5.33 -17.75 0.48
CA GLY A 195 4.31 -18.44 1.27
C GLY A 195 4.54 -18.36 2.78
N PRO A 196 3.96 -19.28 3.57
CA PRO A 196 3.85 -19.12 5.03
C PRO A 196 5.18 -18.97 5.77
N LEU A 197 6.25 -19.64 5.33
CA LEU A 197 7.55 -19.59 6.02
C LEU A 197 8.32 -18.29 5.75
N ALA A 198 8.16 -17.70 4.56
CA ALA A 198 8.65 -16.36 4.27
C ALA A 198 7.87 -15.32 5.07
N ALA A 199 6.54 -15.46 5.11
CA ALA A 199 5.64 -14.60 5.88
C ALA A 199 5.97 -14.59 7.38
N LEU A 200 6.35 -15.74 7.97
CA LEU A 200 6.81 -15.79 9.37
C LEU A 200 8.06 -14.93 9.61
N ALA A 201 8.99 -14.88 8.64
CA ALA A 201 10.19 -14.06 8.76
C ALA A 201 9.86 -12.56 8.68
N SER A 202 9.05 -12.15 7.71
CA SER A 202 8.65 -10.74 7.58
C SER A 202 7.73 -10.29 8.72
N GLN A 203 6.85 -11.15 9.23
CA GLN A 203 6.04 -10.88 10.43
C GLN A 203 6.90 -10.71 11.69
N ALA A 204 7.98 -11.47 11.85
CA ALA A 204 8.93 -11.27 12.93
C ALA A 204 9.61 -9.88 12.84
N ALA A 205 9.92 -9.43 11.62
CA ALA A 205 10.44 -8.08 11.37
C ALA A 205 9.39 -7.01 11.71
N VAL A 206 8.14 -7.15 11.23
CA VAL A 206 7.02 -6.24 11.52
C VAL A 206 6.80 -6.10 13.02
N ARG A 207 6.68 -7.22 13.74
CA ARG A 207 6.50 -7.22 15.19
C ARG A 207 7.65 -6.51 15.91
N THR A 208 8.89 -6.88 15.57
CA THR A 208 10.08 -6.25 16.17
C THR A 208 10.10 -4.75 15.90
N PHE A 209 9.77 -4.30 14.68
CA PHE A 209 9.74 -2.89 14.32
C PHE A 209 8.71 -2.07 15.10
N LEU A 210 7.55 -2.67 15.37
CA LEU A 210 6.47 -2.06 16.15
C LEU A 210 6.78 -2.04 17.65
N ASP A 211 7.50 -3.03 18.15
CA ASP A 211 7.84 -3.18 19.59
C ASP A 211 9.05 -2.32 20.04
N ILE A 212 9.92 -1.88 19.12
CA ILE A 212 11.13 -1.10 19.48
C ILE A 212 10.82 0.38 19.77
N ASP A 213 11.60 1.00 20.64
CA ASP A 213 11.62 2.46 20.79
C ASP A 213 12.06 3.16 19.49
N TRP A 214 11.66 4.42 19.30
CA TRP A 214 12.13 5.21 18.16
C TRP A 214 13.65 5.34 18.22
N THR A 215 14.34 4.87 17.18
CA THR A 215 15.79 4.81 17.12
C THR A 215 16.30 5.16 15.72
N THR A 216 17.62 5.12 15.52
CA THR A 216 18.22 5.35 14.20
C THR A 216 17.88 4.22 13.23
N SER A 217 17.87 4.49 11.92
CA SER A 217 17.56 3.46 10.91
C SER A 217 18.52 2.26 10.96
N GLU A 218 19.80 2.49 11.25
CA GLU A 218 20.79 1.42 11.39
C GLU A 218 20.62 0.61 12.68
N ASP A 219 20.25 1.23 13.80
CA ASP A 219 19.93 0.51 15.03
C ASP A 219 18.63 -0.29 14.89
N ALA A 220 17.63 0.28 14.22
CA ALA A 220 16.41 -0.45 13.88
C ALA A 220 16.75 -1.69 13.06
N VAL A 221 17.57 -1.60 12.00
CA VAL A 221 18.00 -2.77 11.22
C VAL A 221 18.79 -3.77 12.05
N ARG A 222 19.63 -3.34 13.01
CA ARG A 222 20.32 -4.26 13.95
C ARG A 222 19.34 -5.02 14.83
N LEU A 223 18.32 -4.33 15.36
CA LEU A 223 17.26 -4.94 16.17
C LEU A 223 16.42 -5.91 15.34
N LEU A 224 16.07 -5.55 14.10
CA LEU A 224 15.37 -6.43 13.16
C LEU A 224 16.18 -7.67 12.83
N HIS A 225 17.49 -7.53 12.57
CA HIS A 225 18.39 -8.67 12.36
C HIS A 225 18.36 -9.64 13.54
N GLY A 226 18.38 -9.14 14.78
CA GLY A 226 18.20 -9.94 15.99
C GLY A 226 16.82 -10.58 16.09
N GLY A 227 15.75 -9.80 15.92
CA GLY A 227 14.36 -10.24 16.06
C GLY A 227 13.90 -11.25 15.01
N MET A 228 14.54 -11.28 13.84
CA MET A 228 14.30 -12.28 12.79
C MET A 228 15.09 -13.58 13.00
N SER A 229 15.95 -13.67 14.02
CA SER A 229 16.77 -14.87 14.28
C SER A 229 15.89 -16.08 14.55
N GLY A 230 16.21 -17.22 13.94
CA GLY A 230 15.41 -18.45 14.04
C GLY A 230 14.26 -18.56 13.03
N THR A 231 14.09 -17.57 12.16
CA THR A 231 13.21 -17.65 10.98
C THR A 231 14.03 -18.01 9.72
N ARG A 232 13.41 -17.94 8.53
CA ARG A 232 14.16 -18.01 7.26
C ARG A 232 15.04 -16.79 7.00
N GLY A 233 14.86 -15.71 7.78
CA GLY A 233 15.48 -14.44 7.51
C GLY A 233 14.88 -13.76 6.29
N GLY A 234 15.52 -12.68 5.85
CA GLY A 234 15.03 -11.91 4.71
C GLY A 234 15.88 -10.69 4.41
N ALA A 235 15.53 -10.01 3.33
CA ALA A 235 16.01 -8.67 3.09
C ALA A 235 15.13 -7.68 3.85
N VAL A 236 15.74 -6.64 4.41
CA VAL A 236 15.02 -5.64 5.21
C VAL A 236 15.65 -4.27 5.01
N ALA A 237 14.82 -3.23 4.97
CA ALA A 237 15.28 -1.86 5.01
C ALA A 237 14.43 -0.99 5.91
N VAL A 238 15.08 0.03 6.48
CA VAL A 238 14.44 1.08 7.28
C VAL A 238 14.81 2.44 6.71
N ALA A 239 13.79 3.27 6.47
CA ALA A 239 13.95 4.66 6.05
C ALA A 239 13.34 5.59 7.10
N ASP A 240 14.17 6.46 7.68
CA ASP A 240 13.76 7.52 8.59
C ASP A 240 13.66 8.84 7.82
N LEU A 241 12.43 9.26 7.51
CA LEU A 241 12.13 10.51 6.82
C LEU A 241 11.98 11.62 7.86
N ASP A 242 12.77 12.67 7.67
CA ASP A 242 12.76 13.87 8.50
C ASP A 242 12.58 15.09 7.61
N PRO A 243 11.32 15.43 7.25
CA PRO A 243 11.03 16.55 6.36
C PRO A 243 11.53 17.88 6.93
N SER A 244 11.48 18.06 8.25
CA SER A 244 11.98 19.26 8.93
C SER A 244 13.48 19.47 8.72
N ALA A 245 14.24 18.38 8.62
CA ALA A 245 15.67 18.41 8.33
C ALA A 245 15.99 18.28 6.83
N GLY A 246 14.99 18.08 5.96
CA GLY A 246 15.18 17.85 4.53
C GLY A 246 16.03 16.60 4.22
N VAL A 247 15.95 15.55 5.05
CA VAL A 247 16.78 14.35 4.90
C VAL A 247 15.98 13.07 5.08
N VAL A 248 16.35 12.03 4.33
CA VAL A 248 15.98 10.63 4.61
C VAL A 248 17.23 9.84 4.97
N ARG A 249 17.18 9.14 6.11
CA ARG A 249 18.28 8.33 6.65
C ARG A 249 17.94 6.85 6.44
N TYR A 250 18.68 6.19 5.56
CA TYR A 250 18.35 4.85 5.08
C TYR A 250 19.40 3.82 5.51
N ALA A 251 18.94 2.66 5.98
CA ALA A 251 19.77 1.49 6.18
C ALA A 251 19.03 0.26 5.63
N GLY A 252 19.72 -0.54 4.82
CA GLY A 252 19.15 -1.75 4.22
C GLY A 252 20.14 -2.91 4.21
N VAL A 253 19.63 -4.12 4.38
CA VAL A 253 20.34 -5.39 4.27
C VAL A 253 19.59 -6.26 3.25
N GLY A 254 20.28 -6.72 2.22
CA GLY A 254 19.71 -7.50 1.13
C GLY A 254 19.34 -6.64 -0.08
N ASN A 255 18.24 -6.99 -0.73
CA ASN A 255 17.78 -6.49 -2.04
C ASN A 255 16.55 -5.56 -1.96
N ILE A 256 16.13 -5.09 -0.77
CA ILE A 256 15.10 -4.05 -0.70
C ILE A 256 15.61 -2.79 -1.40
N ALA A 257 14.85 -2.31 -2.38
CA ALA A 257 15.16 -1.13 -3.14
C ALA A 257 14.55 0.10 -2.46
N GLY A 258 15.37 1.09 -2.12
CA GLY A 258 14.91 2.38 -1.63
C GLY A 258 15.15 3.46 -2.68
N THR A 259 14.21 4.39 -2.86
CA THR A 259 14.34 5.46 -3.84
C THR A 259 13.70 6.76 -3.35
N VAL A 260 14.39 7.89 -3.53
CA VAL A 260 13.81 9.23 -3.43
C VAL A 260 13.42 9.69 -4.84
N VAL A 261 12.16 10.05 -5.03
CA VAL A 261 11.58 10.47 -6.30
C VAL A 261 11.18 11.94 -6.25
N THR A 262 11.63 12.69 -7.24
CA THR A 262 11.21 14.06 -7.57
C THR A 262 10.99 14.09 -9.09
N GLU A 263 11.48 15.10 -9.81
CA GLU A 263 11.64 15.04 -11.28
C GLU A 263 12.63 13.97 -11.74
N ARG A 264 13.43 13.42 -10.81
CA ARG A 264 14.41 12.36 -11.06
C ARG A 264 14.35 11.28 -10.00
N LYS A 265 14.89 10.11 -10.35
CA LYS A 265 15.05 8.97 -9.45
C LYS A 265 16.43 8.99 -8.79
N ARG A 266 16.48 8.92 -7.46
CA ARG A 266 17.73 8.72 -6.70
C ARG A 266 17.62 7.46 -5.84
N GLY A 267 18.34 6.42 -6.23
CA GLY A 267 18.39 5.15 -5.49
C GLY A 267 19.14 5.30 -4.16
N MET A 268 18.65 4.59 -3.14
CA MET A 268 19.25 4.45 -1.82
C MET A 268 19.93 3.08 -1.71
N VAL A 269 21.10 3.05 -1.10
CA VAL A 269 21.99 1.88 -1.08
C VAL A 269 21.60 0.91 0.05
N SER A 270 21.29 -0.33 -0.33
CA SER A 270 21.23 -1.50 0.56
C SER A 270 22.54 -2.29 0.51
N LEU A 271 22.99 -2.82 1.65
CA LEU A 271 24.21 -3.62 1.73
C LEU A 271 23.90 -5.12 1.64
N PRO A 272 24.80 -5.95 1.08
CA PRO A 272 24.58 -7.39 1.00
C PRO A 272 24.43 -8.06 2.38
N GLY A 273 23.45 -8.95 2.50
CA GLY A 273 23.23 -9.77 3.68
C GLY A 273 21.81 -10.32 3.75
N ILE A 274 21.54 -11.13 4.78
CA ILE A 274 20.23 -11.67 5.09
C ILE A 274 19.97 -11.40 6.58
N ALA A 275 18.99 -10.54 6.88
CA ALA A 275 18.56 -10.30 8.26
C ALA A 275 18.05 -11.59 8.90
N GLY A 276 18.31 -11.81 10.19
CA GLY A 276 18.06 -13.11 10.86
C GLY A 276 19.11 -14.20 10.60
N TYR A 277 20.05 -14.02 9.66
CA TYR A 277 21.11 -15.00 9.38
C TYR A 277 22.52 -14.40 9.34
N GLN A 278 22.82 -13.57 8.33
CA GLN A 278 24.14 -12.96 8.17
C GLN A 278 24.06 -11.52 7.66
N ALA A 279 24.29 -10.56 8.56
CA ALA A 279 24.36 -9.12 8.25
C ALA A 279 25.68 -8.52 8.78
N ARG A 280 26.80 -8.77 8.10
CA ARG A 280 28.14 -8.37 8.58
C ARG A 280 28.34 -6.87 8.71
N THR A 281 27.62 -6.08 7.92
CA THR A 281 27.72 -4.62 7.92
C THR A 281 26.34 -4.03 7.84
N ILE A 282 26.00 -3.22 8.82
CA ILE A 282 24.78 -2.42 8.86
C ILE A 282 25.22 -0.96 9.02
N ARG A 283 24.87 -0.14 8.02
CA ARG A 283 25.32 1.25 7.91
C ARG A 283 24.18 2.11 7.37
N ARG A 284 24.02 3.29 7.97
CA ARG A 284 23.20 4.39 7.48
C ARG A 284 23.85 5.14 6.31
N PHE A 285 23.00 5.56 5.38
CA PHE A 285 23.31 6.55 4.36
C PHE A 285 22.25 7.66 4.39
N ASP A 286 22.67 8.90 4.19
CA ASP A 286 21.80 10.07 4.21
C ASP A 286 21.57 10.59 2.78
N TYR A 287 20.31 10.91 2.47
CA TYR A 287 19.89 11.44 1.18
C TYR A 287 19.03 12.68 1.38
N GLU A 288 19.13 13.62 0.44
CA GLU A 288 18.28 14.81 0.40
C GLU A 288 16.82 14.42 0.22
N LEU A 289 15.94 15.07 0.99
CA LEU A 289 14.49 14.89 0.95
C LEU A 289 13.81 16.26 0.72
N PRO A 290 13.66 16.67 -0.56
CA PRO A 290 12.87 17.85 -0.91
C PRO A 290 11.40 17.73 -0.49
N ASP A 291 10.71 18.86 -0.29
CA ASP A 291 9.33 18.91 0.19
C ASP A 291 8.31 18.21 -0.74
N ASP A 292 8.59 18.20 -2.04
CA ASP A 292 7.77 17.56 -3.07
C ASP A 292 8.17 16.09 -3.32
N ALA A 293 9.15 15.57 -2.58
CA ALA A 293 9.66 14.24 -2.81
C ALA A 293 8.71 13.14 -2.35
N VAL A 294 8.75 12.03 -3.09
CA VAL A 294 8.11 10.77 -2.74
C VAL A 294 9.20 9.74 -2.48
N VAL A 295 9.20 9.15 -1.28
CA VAL A 295 10.07 8.01 -0.95
C VAL A 295 9.32 6.73 -1.29
N VAL A 296 9.98 5.86 -2.04
CA VAL A 296 9.47 4.54 -2.42
C VAL A 296 10.43 3.47 -1.91
N LEU A 297 9.92 2.51 -1.14
CA LEU A 297 10.59 1.23 -0.89
C LEU A 297 9.86 0.13 -1.64
N HIS A 298 10.56 -0.84 -2.21
CA HIS A 298 9.92 -2.02 -2.78
C HIS A 298 10.80 -3.27 -2.68
N SER A 299 10.17 -4.46 -2.66
CA SER A 299 10.86 -5.74 -2.79
C SER A 299 11.29 -5.97 -4.25
N ASP A 300 12.04 -7.05 -4.49
CA ASP A 300 12.51 -7.39 -5.84
C ASP A 300 11.41 -7.99 -6.75
N GLY A 301 10.24 -8.31 -6.19
CA GLY A 301 9.00 -8.55 -6.95
C GLY A 301 8.55 -7.37 -7.80
N ILE A 302 9.09 -6.17 -7.54
CA ILE A 302 8.95 -4.98 -8.38
C ILE A 302 10.23 -4.74 -9.19
N ASN A 303 10.10 -4.69 -10.51
CA ASN A 303 11.23 -4.42 -11.39
C ASN A 303 11.73 -2.97 -11.21
N GLU A 304 12.96 -2.80 -10.72
CA GLU A 304 13.60 -1.49 -10.47
C GLU A 304 13.69 -0.56 -11.69
N ARG A 305 13.45 -1.02 -12.92
CA ARG A 305 13.56 -0.22 -14.15
C ARG A 305 12.35 0.69 -14.42
N TRP A 306 11.42 0.84 -13.48
CA TRP A 306 10.33 1.81 -13.59
C TRP A 306 10.87 3.26 -13.65
N THR A 307 10.08 4.13 -14.29
CA THR A 307 10.43 5.53 -14.59
C THR A 307 9.64 6.52 -13.74
N VAL A 308 10.15 7.75 -13.65
CA VAL A 308 9.42 8.89 -13.05
C VAL A 308 8.34 9.45 -13.96
N ASP A 309 8.43 9.21 -15.27
CA ASP A 309 7.38 9.56 -16.23
C ASP A 309 6.18 8.62 -16.07
N PRO A 310 4.94 9.15 -15.95
CA PRO A 310 4.57 10.57 -16.01
C PRO A 310 4.67 11.26 -14.65
N LEU A 311 5.11 12.52 -14.62
CA LEU A 311 5.35 13.27 -13.37
C LEU A 311 4.08 13.42 -12.52
N GLU A 312 2.90 13.46 -13.18
CA GLU A 312 1.58 13.54 -12.54
C GLU A 312 1.26 12.30 -11.69
N ARG A 313 1.99 11.18 -11.85
CA ARG A 313 1.88 10.04 -10.93
C ARG A 313 2.19 10.46 -9.50
N TRP A 314 3.26 11.23 -9.30
CA TRP A 314 3.84 11.49 -7.98
C TRP A 314 3.06 12.52 -7.16
N THR A 315 2.12 13.22 -7.79
CA THR A 315 1.17 14.10 -7.10
C THR A 315 -0.05 13.35 -6.54
N ALA A 316 -0.28 12.10 -6.98
CA ALA A 316 -1.43 11.30 -6.57
C ALA A 316 -1.37 10.89 -5.08
N ASP A 317 -2.45 10.27 -4.63
CA ASP A 317 -2.53 9.60 -3.34
C ASP A 317 -1.46 8.50 -3.23
N PRO A 318 -0.77 8.33 -2.08
CA PRO A 318 0.27 7.31 -1.91
C PRO A 318 -0.16 5.90 -2.29
N LEU A 319 -1.42 5.52 -2.04
CA LEU A 319 -1.91 4.18 -2.37
C LEU A 319 -2.05 4.01 -3.87
N VAL A 320 -2.54 5.05 -4.55
CA VAL A 320 -2.62 5.06 -6.02
C VAL A 320 -1.22 4.94 -6.62
N ILE A 321 -0.21 5.62 -6.07
CA ILE A 321 1.19 5.49 -6.51
C ILE A 321 1.69 4.05 -6.33
N ALA A 322 1.48 3.46 -5.14
CA ALA A 322 1.92 2.10 -4.83
C ALA A 322 1.28 1.07 -5.77
N LEU A 323 -0.03 1.17 -5.99
CA LEU A 323 -0.79 0.29 -6.87
C LEU A 323 -0.41 0.45 -8.34
N ASP A 324 -0.11 1.67 -8.80
CA ASP A 324 0.35 1.93 -10.17
C ASP A 324 1.73 1.31 -10.42
N LEU A 325 2.65 1.43 -9.45
CA LEU A 325 3.95 0.77 -9.51
C LEU A 325 3.81 -0.77 -9.54
N LEU A 326 2.93 -1.32 -8.69
CA LEU A 326 2.66 -2.76 -8.65
C LEU A 326 2.04 -3.26 -9.96
N ARG A 327 1.13 -2.47 -10.56
CA ARG A 327 0.53 -2.78 -11.86
C ARG A 327 1.59 -2.82 -12.96
N GLU A 328 2.42 -1.77 -13.05
CA GLU A 328 3.35 -1.59 -14.17
C GLU A 328 4.64 -2.41 -14.06
N ALA A 329 5.18 -2.55 -12.86
CA ALA A 329 6.49 -3.15 -12.63
C ALA A 329 6.46 -4.42 -11.77
N GLY A 330 5.31 -4.79 -11.20
CA GLY A 330 5.20 -5.95 -10.33
C GLY A 330 5.01 -7.27 -11.08
N GLY A 331 5.96 -8.21 -10.95
CA GLY A 331 5.86 -9.56 -11.50
C GLY A 331 4.92 -10.47 -10.70
N ARG A 332 4.41 -11.54 -11.33
CA ARG A 332 3.59 -12.57 -10.65
C ARG A 332 4.38 -13.81 -10.19
N ARG A 333 5.69 -13.81 -10.42
CA ARG A 333 6.60 -14.94 -10.12
C ARG A 333 7.25 -14.81 -8.75
N ASP A 334 6.96 -13.74 -8.03
CA ASP A 334 7.43 -13.51 -6.68
C ASP A 334 6.38 -12.74 -5.89
N ASP A 335 6.57 -12.72 -4.58
CA ASP A 335 5.93 -11.77 -3.69
C ASP A 335 6.33 -10.34 -4.10
N ALA A 336 5.38 -9.40 -4.05
CA ALA A 336 5.64 -8.03 -4.48
C ALA A 336 5.08 -7.04 -3.49
N SER A 337 5.92 -6.11 -3.05
CA SER A 337 5.54 -5.09 -2.07
C SER A 337 6.08 -3.72 -2.41
N VAL A 338 5.30 -2.69 -2.05
CA VAL A 338 5.66 -1.29 -2.24
C VAL A 338 5.23 -0.51 -1.01
N VAL A 339 6.12 0.32 -0.47
CA VAL A 339 5.83 1.34 0.53
C VAL A 339 6.09 2.71 -0.09
N VAL A 340 5.11 3.60 -0.01
CA VAL A 340 5.18 4.96 -0.53
C VAL A 340 4.98 5.94 0.61
N ALA A 341 5.81 6.98 0.70
CA ALA A 341 5.65 8.08 1.64
C ALA A 341 5.94 9.42 0.95
N LYS A 342 5.12 10.44 1.20
CA LYS A 342 5.33 11.81 0.72
C LYS A 342 6.07 12.61 1.79
N ALA A 343 7.08 13.38 1.38
CA ALA A 343 7.85 14.24 2.27
C ALA A 343 7.00 15.37 2.86
N GLY A 344 6.13 15.98 2.04
CA GLY A 344 5.19 17.02 2.44
C GLY A 344 3.74 16.53 2.50
N GLY A 345 3.01 16.96 3.54
CA GLY A 345 1.55 16.90 3.56
C GLY A 345 0.96 18.04 2.74
N ARG A 346 0.43 17.72 1.57
CA ARG A 346 -0.53 18.57 0.86
C ARG A 346 -1.79 17.76 0.61
#